data_AF-A0AAU7DJJ7-F1
#
_entry.id   AF-A0AAU7DJJ7-F1
#
_cell.length_a   1.000
_cell.length_b   1.000
_cell.length_c   1.000
_cell.angle_alpha   90.00
_cell.angle_beta   90.00
_cell.angle_gamma   90.00
#
_symmetry.space_group_name_H-M   'P 1'
#
loop_
_entity.id
_entity.type
_entity.pdbx_description
1 polymer ?
#
loop_
_entity_poly.entity_id
_entity_poly.type
_entity_poly.pdbx_seq_one_letter_code
_entity_poly.pdbx_strand_id
1 'polypeptide(L)'
;MSGPQDPVVAEAMNRLWQKYLPQIEERVATLQRAADSLASGDLSPIEQKKAASDAHKLAGVLGTFGLTDGTDLAREAEGLYEGSEEEMRRLAARLATIAEGLQAMIANRK
;
A
#
# COMPACT_ATOMS: atom_id res chain seq x y z
N MET A 1 30.59 -0.16 18.81
CA MET A 1 29.79 -1.18 19.51
C MET A 1 28.39 -1.14 18.96
N SER A 2 28.08 -2.00 17.99
CA SER A 2 26.71 -2.15 17.47
C SER A 2 26.25 -3.51 17.95
N GLY A 3 25.36 -3.54 18.94
CA GLY A 3 24.84 -4.79 19.50
C GLY A 3 24.07 -5.58 18.44
N PRO A 4 23.99 -6.92 18.56
CA PRO A 4 23.16 -7.72 17.68
C PRO A 4 21.72 -7.24 17.85
N GLN A 5 20.99 -7.10 16.74
CA GLN A 5 19.55 -6.82 16.80
C GLN A 5 18.90 -7.85 17.73
N ASP A 6 18.25 -7.35 18.78
CA ASP A 6 17.74 -8.19 19.87
C ASP A 6 16.72 -9.20 19.30
N PRO A 7 16.98 -10.51 19.32
CA PRO A 7 16.12 -11.51 18.67
C PRO A 7 14.68 -11.47 19.19
N VAL A 8 14.48 -11.02 20.43
CA VAL A 8 13.15 -10.81 21.03
C VAL A 8 12.35 -9.74 20.29
N VAL A 9 13.00 -8.65 19.87
CA VAL A 9 12.37 -7.56 19.11
C VAL A 9 12.01 -8.04 17.71
N ALA A 10 12.91 -8.78 17.04
CA ALA A 10 12.65 -9.35 15.72
C ALA A 10 11.44 -10.31 15.73
N GLU A 11 11.35 -11.18 16.73
CA GLU A 11 10.22 -12.11 16.88
C GLU A 11 8.89 -11.39 17.19
N ALA A 12 8.93 -10.35 18.03
CA ALA A 12 7.77 -9.50 18.28
C ALA A 12 7.28 -8.79 17.00
N MET A 13 8.20 -8.30 16.16
CA MET A 13 7.87 -7.70 14.87
C MET A 13 7.28 -8.71 13.89
N ASN A 14 7.80 -9.94 13.85
CA ASN A 14 7.22 -10.97 12.99
C ASN A 14 5.78 -11.33 13.43
N ARG A 15 5.54 -11.47 14.73
CA ARG A 15 4.17 -11.70 15.24
C ARG A 15 3.21 -10.56 14.89
N LEU A 16 3.68 -9.32 15.00
CA LEU A 16 2.88 -8.15 14.65
C LEU A 16 2.60 -8.10 13.15
N TRP A 17 3.58 -8.44 12.31
CA TRP A 17 3.41 -8.55 10.86
C TRP A 17 2.32 -9.55 10.51
N GLN A 18 2.39 -10.78 11.03
CA GLN A 18 1.39 -11.82 10.78
C GLN A 18 -0.02 -11.41 11.24
N LYS A 19 -0.12 -10.66 12.35
CA LYS A 19 -1.39 -10.11 12.84
C LYS A 19 -2.01 -9.09 11.89
N TYR A 20 -1.19 -8.22 11.28
CA TYR A 20 -1.69 -7.16 10.39
C TYR A 20 -1.72 -7.55 8.91
N LEU A 21 -1.05 -8.64 8.53
CA LEU A 21 -0.95 -9.10 7.15
C LEU A 21 -2.30 -9.18 6.43
N PRO A 22 -3.38 -9.76 6.99
CA PRO A 22 -4.67 -9.79 6.32
C PRO A 22 -5.24 -8.40 6.00
N GLN A 23 -5.03 -7.44 6.93
CA GLN A 23 -5.49 -6.06 6.72
C GLN A 23 -4.62 -5.33 5.69
N ILE A 24 -3.31 -5.61 5.66
CA ILE A 24 -2.40 -5.06 4.65
C ILE A 24 -2.80 -5.56 3.26
N GLU A 25 -3.11 -6.85 3.13
CA GLU A 25 -3.58 -7.46 1.87
C GLU A 25 -4.90 -6.86 1.40
N GLU A 26 -5.88 -6.67 2.31
CA GLU A 26 -7.17 -6.05 1.98
C GLU A 26 -7.00 -4.61 1.46
N ARG A 27 -6.08 -3.85 2.05
CA ARG A 27 -5.77 -2.49 1.61
C ARG A 27 -5.16 -2.49 0.21
N VAL A 28 -4.18 -3.35 -0.06
CA VAL A 28 -3.59 -3.47 -1.40
C VAL A 28 -4.63 -3.92 -2.43
N ALA A 29 -5.52 -4.85 -2.06
CA ALA A 29 -6.63 -5.26 -2.93
C ALA A 29 -7.63 -4.11 -3.18
N THR A 30 -7.76 -3.16 -2.25
CA THR A 30 -8.56 -1.94 -2.49
C THR A 30 -7.88 -1.02 -3.49
N LEU A 31 -6.56 -0.82 -3.39
CA LEU A 31 -5.79 -0.03 -4.35
C LEU A 31 -5.86 -0.64 -5.75
N GLN A 32 -5.75 -1.96 -5.87
CA GLN A 32 -5.87 -2.66 -7.16
C GLN A 32 -7.27 -2.47 -7.77
N ARG A 33 -8.33 -2.72 -7.00
CA ARG A 33 -9.71 -2.55 -7.49
C ARG A 33 -10.00 -1.12 -7.93
N ALA A 34 -9.49 -0.12 -7.20
CA ALA A 34 -9.66 1.27 -7.59
C ALA A 34 -8.90 1.60 -8.89
N ALA A 35 -7.72 1.03 -9.10
CA ALA A 35 -6.98 1.17 -10.36
C ALA A 35 -7.73 0.50 -11.53
N ASP A 36 -8.33 -0.67 -11.31
CA ASP A 36 -9.12 -1.38 -12.32
C ASP A 36 -10.39 -0.60 -12.68
N SER A 37 -11.15 -0.10 -11.68
CA SER A 37 -12.33 0.76 -11.91
C SER A 37 -11.96 2.07 -12.60
N LEU A 38 -10.79 2.63 -12.31
CA LEU A 38 -10.31 3.83 -12.99
C LEU A 38 -10.03 3.55 -14.47
N ALA A 39 -9.44 2.40 -14.78
CA ALA A 39 -9.15 1.97 -16.15
C ALA A 39 -10.44 1.66 -16.94
N SER A 40 -11.50 1.17 -16.29
CA SER A 40 -12.81 0.96 -16.93
C SER A 40 -13.67 2.22 -17.01
N GLY A 41 -13.29 3.29 -16.29
CA GLY A 41 -14.05 4.54 -16.21
C GLY A 41 -15.20 4.52 -15.19
N ASP A 42 -15.25 3.50 -14.33
CA ASP A 42 -16.30 3.28 -13.34
C ASP A 42 -15.89 3.69 -11.91
N LEU A 43 -14.70 4.28 -11.73
CA LEU A 43 -14.22 4.68 -10.40
C LEU A 43 -15.17 5.69 -9.75
N SER A 44 -15.81 5.28 -8.66
CA SER A 44 -16.67 6.15 -7.88
C SER A 44 -15.87 7.04 -6.91
N PRO A 45 -16.40 8.22 -6.52
CA PRO A 45 -15.77 9.07 -5.50
C PRO A 45 -15.58 8.36 -4.14
N ILE A 46 -16.46 7.40 -3.82
CA ILE A 46 -16.36 6.60 -2.59
C ILE A 46 -15.16 5.65 -2.67
N GLU A 47 -14.98 4.97 -3.81
CA GLU A 47 -13.84 4.08 -4.04
C GLU A 47 -12.53 4.85 -4.07
N GLN A 48 -12.49 5.99 -4.76
CA GLN A 48 -11.33 6.89 -4.77
C GLN A 48 -10.92 7.28 -3.35
N LYS A 49 -11.86 7.78 -2.54
CA LYS A 49 -11.58 8.20 -1.16
C LYS A 49 -11.15 7.03 -0.26
N LYS A 50 -11.72 5.84 -0.48
CA LYS A 50 -11.29 4.63 0.22
C LYS A 50 -9.87 4.23 -0.16
N ALA A 51 -9.53 4.28 -1.44
CA ALA A 51 -8.19 3.96 -1.94
C ALA A 51 -7.14 4.92 -1.40
N ALA A 52 -7.40 6.23 -1.38
CA ALA A 52 -6.54 7.22 -0.73
C ALA A 52 -6.31 6.91 0.77
N SER A 53 -7.39 6.65 1.51
CA SER A 53 -7.30 6.35 2.95
C SER A 53 -6.55 5.05 3.23
N ASP A 54 -6.72 4.03 2.38
CA ASP A 54 -6.03 2.75 2.53
C ASP A 54 -4.55 2.85 2.13
N ALA A 55 -4.21 3.68 1.14
CA ALA A 55 -2.85 4.01 0.76
C ALA A 55 -2.10 4.74 1.89
N HIS A 56 -2.72 5.74 2.51
CA HIS A 56 -2.19 6.41 3.71
C HIS A 56 -1.85 5.43 4.84
N LYS A 57 -2.79 4.54 5.16
CA LYS A 57 -2.63 3.53 6.22
C LYS A 57 -1.56 2.49 5.86
N LEU A 58 -1.46 2.13 4.57
CA LEU A 58 -0.37 1.29 4.06
C LEU A 58 0.99 1.96 4.28
N ALA A 59 1.13 3.24 3.92
CA ALA A 59 2.38 3.97 4.13
C ALA A 59 2.83 3.94 5.61
N GLY A 60 1.89 4.16 6.54
CA GLY A 60 2.15 4.12 7.98
C GLY A 60 2.56 2.73 8.49
N VAL A 61 1.82 1.68 8.14
CA VAL A 61 2.11 0.32 8.62
C VAL A 61 3.40 -0.23 8.01
N LEU A 62 3.62 -0.02 6.71
CA LEU A 62 4.86 -0.45 6.03
C LEU A 62 6.09 0.27 6.61
N GLY A 63 5.94 1.56 6.96
CA GLY A 63 7.00 2.34 7.60
C GLY A 63 7.35 1.83 8.99
N THR A 64 6.35 1.40 9.77
CA THR A 64 6.57 0.77 11.09
C THR A 64 7.43 -0.48 10.99
N PHE A 65 7.32 -1.20 9.87
CA PHE A 65 8.10 -2.41 9.62
C PHE A 65 9.40 -2.19 8.83
N GLY A 66 9.78 -0.94 8.55
CA GLY A 66 11.00 -0.62 7.80
C GLY A 66 10.95 -0.95 6.31
N LEU A 67 9.75 -1.10 5.73
CA LEU A 67 9.57 -1.34 4.29
C LEU A 67 9.50 0.00 3.53
N THR A 68 10.64 0.68 3.43
CA THR A 68 10.74 2.03 2.84
C THR A 68 10.18 2.11 1.42
N ASP A 69 10.58 1.19 0.54
CA ASP A 69 10.08 1.14 -0.83
C ASP A 69 8.54 1.02 -0.88
N GLY A 70 7.97 0.23 0.03
CA GLY A 70 6.52 0.04 0.12
C GLY A 70 5.82 1.29 0.67
N THR A 71 6.45 1.98 1.62
CA THR A 71 5.96 3.27 2.12
C THR A 71 5.93 4.32 1.01
N ASP A 72 6.96 4.40 0.18
CA ASP A 72 7.05 5.41 -0.88
C ASP A 72 6.03 5.13 -1.98
N LEU A 73 5.87 3.87 -2.40
CA LEU A 73 4.81 3.45 -3.32
C LEU A 73 3.41 3.79 -2.78
N ALA A 74 3.16 3.51 -1.49
CA ALA A 74 1.87 3.80 -0.88
C ALA A 74 1.56 5.31 -0.79
N ARG A 75 2.57 6.15 -0.48
CA ARG A 75 2.42 7.62 -0.49
C ARG A 75 2.16 8.17 -1.88
N GLU A 76 2.82 7.62 -2.90
CA GLU A 76 2.56 8.01 -4.28
C GLU A 76 1.10 7.69 -4.67
N ALA A 77 0.61 6.49 -4.35
CA ALA A 77 -0.79 6.15 -4.59
C ALA A 77 -1.76 7.06 -3.81
N GLU A 78 -1.47 7.38 -2.55
CA GLU A 78 -2.26 8.33 -1.75
C GLU A 78 -2.41 9.67 -2.47
N GLY A 79 -1.30 10.29 -2.87
CA GLY A 79 -1.32 11.57 -3.56
C GLY A 79 -2.07 11.52 -4.90
N LEU A 80 -1.92 10.44 -5.66
CA LEU A 80 -2.66 10.25 -6.92
C LEU A 80 -4.17 10.13 -6.68
N TYR A 81 -4.60 9.35 -5.68
CA TYR A 81 -6.03 9.21 -5.36
C TYR A 81 -6.64 10.46 -4.70
N GLU A 82 -5.84 11.32 -4.08
CA GLU A 82 -6.28 12.64 -3.60
C GLU A 82 -6.33 13.71 -4.70
N GLY A 83 -5.71 13.43 -5.85
CA GLY A 83 -5.61 14.32 -6.99
C GLY A 83 -6.89 14.45 -7.82
N SER A 84 -6.77 15.18 -8.92
CA SER A 84 -7.87 15.37 -9.87
C SER A 84 -8.16 14.11 -10.69
N GLU A 85 -9.38 13.97 -11.18
CA GLU A 85 -9.77 12.84 -12.03
C GLU A 85 -8.95 12.78 -13.34
N GLU A 86 -8.60 13.93 -13.91
CA GLU A 86 -7.77 14.02 -15.11
C GLU A 86 -6.36 13.47 -14.86
N GLU A 87 -5.76 13.83 -13.72
CA GLU A 87 -4.44 13.35 -13.32
C GLU A 87 -4.45 11.85 -13.02
N MET A 88 -5.46 11.37 -12.29
CA MET A 88 -5.66 9.94 -12.05
C MET A 88 -5.75 9.16 -13.37
N ARG A 89 -6.58 9.60 -14.31
CA ARG A 89 -6.71 8.93 -15.62
C ARG A 89 -5.39 8.92 -16.39
N ARG A 90 -4.65 10.03 -16.39
CA ARG A 90 -3.34 10.12 -17.04
C ARG A 90 -2.32 9.15 -16.43
N LEU A 91 -2.42 8.88 -15.13
CA LEU A 91 -1.50 8.04 -14.37
C LEU A 91 -2.12 6.71 -13.93
N ALA A 92 -3.20 6.25 -14.58
CA ALA A 92 -3.90 5.03 -14.20
C ALA A 92 -3.00 3.78 -14.27
N ALA A 93 -2.15 3.68 -15.30
CA ALA A 93 -1.17 2.61 -15.42
C ALA A 93 -0.14 2.62 -14.28
N ARG A 94 0.20 3.81 -13.74
CA ARG A 94 1.10 3.96 -12.60
C ARG A 94 0.43 3.47 -11.31
N LEU A 95 -0.84 3.81 -11.09
CA LEU A 95 -1.62 3.30 -9.96
C LEU A 95 -1.69 1.77 -9.94
N ALA A 96 -1.93 1.13 -11.10
CA ALA A 96 -1.91 -0.32 -11.23
C ALA A 96 -0.52 -0.90 -10.90
N THR A 97 0.55 -0.32 -11.46
CA THR A 97 1.93 -0.75 -11.19
C THR A 97 2.30 -0.63 -9.70
N ILE A 98 1.81 0.42 -9.02
CA ILE A 98 2.02 0.60 -7.58
C ILE A 98 1.34 -0.53 -6.79
N ALA A 99 0.07 -0.85 -7.11
CA ALA A 99 -0.67 -1.90 -6.43
C ALA A 99 -0.01 -3.28 -6.61
N GLU A 100 0.43 -3.61 -7.82
CA GLU A 100 1.19 -4.84 -8.12
C GLU A 100 2.52 -4.88 -7.36
N GLY A 101 3.26 -3.76 -7.32
CA GLY A 101 4.53 -3.66 -6.59
C GLY A 101 4.37 -3.88 -5.08
N LEU A 102 3.32 -3.28 -4.50
CA LEU A 102 2.95 -3.50 -3.09
C LEU A 102 2.58 -4.97 -2.84
N GLN A 103 1.79 -5.58 -3.71
CA GLN A 103 1.39 -6.98 -3.59
C GLN A 103 2.61 -7.92 -3.65
N ALA A 104 3.51 -7.72 -4.61
CA ALA A 104 4.73 -8.50 -4.76
C ALA A 104 5.63 -8.39 -3.52
N MET A 105 5.79 -7.18 -2.97
CA MET A 105 6.55 -6.95 -1.75
C MET A 105 5.97 -7.68 -0.54
N ILE A 106 4.66 -7.62 -0.36
CA ILE A 106 3.97 -8.33 0.73
C ILE A 106 4.15 -9.84 0.55
N ALA A 107 3.97 -10.36 -0.66
CA ALA A 107 4.11 -11.79 -0.96
C ALA A 107 5.54 -12.30 -0.68
N ASN A 108 6.57 -11.52 -1.00
CA ASN A 108 7.97 -11.88 -0.78
C ASN A 108 8.38 -11.86 0.70
N ARG A 109 7.60 -11.23 1.57
CA ARG A 109 7.86 -11.16 3.01
C ARG A 109 7.11 -12.24 3.82
N LYS A 110 6.17 -12.95 3.20
CA LYS A 110 5.35 -13.96 3.87
C LYS A 110 6.18 -15.09 4.50
#